data_AF-A0A2S3U8Q3-F1
#
_entry.id   AF-A0A2S3U8Q3-F1
#
_cell.length_a   1.000
_cell.length_b   1.000
_cell.length_c   1.000
_cell.angle_alpha   90.00
_cell.angle_beta   90.00
_cell.angle_gamma   90.00
#
_symmetry.space_group_name_H-M   'P 1'
#
loop_
_entity.id
_entity.type
_entity.pdbx_description
1 polymer ?
#
loop_
_entity_poly.entity_id
_entity_poly.type
_entity_poly.pdbx_seq_one_letter_code
_entity_poly.pdbx_strand_id
1 'polypeptide(L)'
;MKNIALGFQNKFLPALAKLGNLKYMVVLRDGMIITIPFTIFGSIFMIVANLPFTWWTNFIKPISGYLNAAVTVTFGILALLSRWELVTNPPRLLNWIR
;
A
#
# COMPACT_ATOMS: atom_id res chain seq x y z
N MET A 1 -15.81 4.22 32.79
CA MET A 1 -14.94 3.99 31.62
C MET A 1 -15.30 2.75 30.79
N LYS A 2 -15.65 1.59 31.39
CA LYS A 2 -16.07 0.36 30.66
C LYS A 2 -17.26 0.54 29.70
N ASN A 3 -18.26 1.35 30.07
CA ASN A 3 -19.50 1.48 29.27
C ASN A 3 -19.33 2.20 27.92
N ILE A 4 -18.33 3.08 27.79
CA ILE A 4 -18.04 3.80 26.54
C ILE A 4 -17.32 2.89 25.57
N ALA A 5 -16.34 2.11 26.06
CA ALA A 5 -15.68 1.08 25.29
C ALA A 5 -16.66 0.01 24.79
N LEU A 6 -17.60 -0.43 25.65
CA LEU A 6 -18.64 -1.39 25.28
C LEU A 6 -19.64 -0.81 24.26
N GLY A 7 -20.04 0.46 24.41
CA GLY A 7 -20.89 1.14 23.42
C GLY A 7 -20.22 1.31 22.06
N PHE A 8 -18.92 1.64 22.05
CA PHE A 8 -18.11 1.71 20.84
C PHE A 8 -17.97 0.33 20.19
N GLN A 9 -17.66 -0.69 20.98
CA GLN A 9 -17.51 -2.06 20.49
C GLN A 9 -18.81 -2.64 19.92
N ASN A 10 -19.95 -2.33 20.52
CA ASN A 10 -21.23 -2.91 20.10
C ASN A 10 -21.89 -2.19 18.92
N LYS A 11 -21.54 -0.93 18.64
CA LYS A 11 -22.12 -0.16 17.52
C LYS A 11 -21.12 0.23 16.42
N PHE A 12 -19.91 0.65 16.77
CA PHE A 12 -18.94 1.14 15.77
C PHE A 12 -18.23 -0.01 15.04
N LEU A 13 -17.77 -1.02 15.76
CA LEU A 13 -17.12 -2.20 15.16
C LEU A 13 -17.99 -2.90 14.11
N PRO A 14 -19.29 -3.22 14.36
CA PRO A 14 -20.13 -3.83 13.33
C PRO A 14 -20.47 -2.88 12.17
N ALA A 15 -20.53 -1.56 12.40
CA ALA A 15 -20.71 -0.58 11.33
C ALA A 15 -19.48 -0.51 10.41
N LEU A 16 -18.27 -0.46 10.98
CA LEU A 16 -17.01 -0.49 10.26
C LEU A 16 -16.80 -1.81 9.51
N ALA A 17 -17.19 -2.94 10.11
CA ALA A 17 -17.15 -4.24 9.47
C ALA A 17 -18.09 -4.31 8.25
N LYS A 18 -19.28 -3.70 8.33
CA LYS A 18 -20.19 -3.59 7.18
C LYS A 18 -19.61 -2.72 6.07
N LEU A 19 -18.99 -1.59 6.40
CA LEU A 19 -18.32 -0.72 5.43
C LEU A 19 -17.14 -1.43 4.74
N GLY A 20 -16.30 -2.12 5.51
CA GLY A 20 -15.15 -2.87 4.98
C GLY A 20 -15.54 -4.06 4.11
N ASN A 21 -16.73 -4.63 4.31
CA ASN A 21 -17.27 -5.72 3.49
C ASN A 21 -18.09 -5.26 2.28
N LEU A 22 -18.21 -3.94 2.04
CA LEU A 22 -18.84 -3.47 0.82
C LEU A 22 -18.06 -3.94 -0.41
N LYS A 23 -18.79 -4.43 -1.41
CA LYS A 23 -18.26 -4.95 -2.68
C LYS A 23 -17.17 -4.06 -3.27
N TYR A 24 -17.42 -2.77 -3.43
CA TYR A 24 -16.45 -1.83 -4.02
C TYR A 24 -15.19 -1.63 -3.16
N MET A 25 -15.34 -1.68 -1.83
CA MET A 25 -14.27 -1.41 -0.88
C MET A 25 -13.32 -2.60 -0.73
N VAL A 26 -13.86 -3.82 -0.78
CA VAL A 26 -13.08 -5.06 -0.86
C VAL A 26 -12.23 -5.08 -2.12
N VAL A 27 -12.79 -4.70 -3.27
CA VAL A 27 -12.09 -4.65 -4.56
C VAL A 27 -10.94 -3.66 -4.53
N LEU A 28 -11.18 -2.46 -4.00
CA LEU A 28 -10.15 -1.44 -3.88
C LEU A 28 -9.01 -1.91 -2.96
N ARG A 29 -9.34 -2.51 -1.82
CA ARG A 29 -8.35 -3.05 -0.88
C ARG A 29 -7.49 -4.12 -1.54
N ASP A 30 -8.12 -5.10 -2.18
CA ASP A 30 -7.44 -6.23 -2.79
C ASP A 30 -6.51 -5.74 -3.94
N GLY A 31 -6.96 -4.75 -4.72
CA GLY A 31 -6.13 -4.07 -5.74
C GLY A 31 -4.96 -3.26 -5.17
N MET A 32 -5.07 -2.72 -3.96
CA MET A 32 -3.98 -1.98 -3.30
C MET A 32 -2.98 -2.91 -2.59
N ILE A 33 -3.39 -4.10 -2.14
CA ILE A 33 -2.51 -5.01 -1.37
C ILE A 33 -1.26 -5.41 -2.17
N ILE A 34 -1.36 -5.54 -3.49
CA ILE A 34 -0.20 -5.86 -4.33
C ILE A 34 0.87 -4.76 -4.33
N THR A 35 0.51 -3.52 -4.03
CA THR A 35 1.47 -2.39 -3.98
C THR A 35 2.34 -2.40 -2.73
N ILE A 36 1.94 -3.14 -1.69
CA ILE A 36 2.65 -3.20 -0.41
C ILE A 36 4.08 -3.74 -0.56
N PRO A 37 4.33 -4.93 -1.18
CA PRO A 37 5.69 -5.42 -1.36
C PRO A 37 6.55 -4.45 -2.18
N PHE A 38 6.03 -3.87 -3.25
CA PHE A 38 6.78 -2.89 -4.07
C PHE A 38 7.12 -1.61 -3.29
N THR A 39 6.19 -1.13 -2.45
CA THR A 39 6.44 0.04 -1.59
C THR A 39 7.50 -0.27 -0.55
N ILE A 40 7.50 -1.46 0.04
CA ILE A 40 8.55 -1.90 0.97
C ILE A 40 9.91 -1.92 0.24
N PHE A 41 9.99 -2.51 -0.96
CA PHE A 41 11.21 -2.49 -1.75
C PHE A 41 11.69 -1.07 -2.07
N GLY A 42 10.82 -0.21 -2.62
CA GLY A 42 11.16 1.19 -2.93
C GLY A 42 11.63 1.98 -1.71
N SER A 43 11.02 1.73 -0.55
CA SER A 43 11.40 2.38 0.71
C SER A 43 12.79 2.00 1.18
N ILE A 44 13.22 0.74 1.01
CA ILE A 44 14.57 0.29 1.37
C ILE A 44 15.62 1.04 0.54
N PHE A 45 15.42 1.11 -0.78
CA PHE A 45 16.32 1.86 -1.67
C PHE A 45 16.33 3.35 -1.34
N MET A 46 15.18 3.93 -0.99
CA MET A 46 15.08 5.34 -0.59
C MET A 46 15.86 5.63 0.69
N ILE A 47 15.72 4.78 1.71
CA ILE A 47 16.43 4.90 2.99
C ILE A 47 17.93 4.83 2.75
N VAL A 48 18.40 3.83 2.00
CA VAL A 48 19.82 3.65 1.67
C VAL A 48 20.37 4.84 0.86
N ALA A 49 19.58 5.41 -0.05
CA ALA A 49 20.00 6.58 -0.84
C ALA A 49 20.09 7.87 -0.02
N ASN A 50 19.29 8.01 1.04
CA ASN A 50 19.10 9.26 1.78
C ASN A 50 19.43 9.15 3.28
N LEU A 51 20.41 8.33 3.68
CA LEU A 51 20.83 8.31 5.08
C LEU A 51 21.53 9.64 5.46
N PRO A 52 21.13 10.30 6.56
CA PRO A 52 21.69 11.58 7.00
C PRO A 52 23.00 11.39 7.79
N PHE A 53 23.98 10.71 7.19
CA PHE A 53 25.32 10.55 7.76
C PHE A 53 26.38 11.17 6.85
N THR A 54 27.23 12.03 7.41
CA THR A 54 28.23 12.81 6.66
C THR A 54 29.28 11.94 5.94
N TRP A 55 29.56 10.74 6.46
CA TRP A 55 30.46 9.78 5.82
C TRP A 55 29.78 9.01 4.69
N TRP A 56 28.47 8.80 4.80
CA TRP A 56 27.66 8.06 3.82
C TRP A 56 27.36 8.88 2.57
N THR A 57 27.03 10.16 2.74
CA THR A 57 26.70 11.06 1.63
C THR A 57 27.85 11.25 0.64
N ASN A 58 29.10 11.23 1.13
CA ASN A 58 30.29 11.33 0.29
C ASN A 58 30.61 10.02 -0.46
N PHE A 59 30.29 8.86 0.13
CA PHE A 59 30.49 7.55 -0.50
C PHE A 59 29.42 7.24 -1.55
N ILE A 60 28.17 7.60 -1.28
CA ILE A 60 27.02 7.36 -2.16
C ILE A 60 26.84 8.45 -3.24
N LYS A 61 27.53 9.60 -3.14
CA LYS A 61 27.43 10.72 -4.09
C LYS A 61 27.41 10.36 -5.59
N PRO A 62 28.23 9.43 -6.11
CA PRO A 62 28.18 9.02 -7.52
C PRO A 62 27.01 8.08 -7.88
N ILE A 63 26.44 7.38 -6.89
CA ILE A 63 25.41 6.33 -7.08
C ILE A 63 24.02 6.83 -6.66
N SER A 64 23.95 7.91 -5.88
CA SER A 64 22.74 8.51 -5.33
C SER A 64 21.72 8.89 -6.42
N GLY A 65 22.18 9.36 -7.58
CA GLY A 65 21.32 9.68 -8.71
C GLY A 65 20.59 8.46 -9.27
N TYR A 66 21.32 7.34 -9.44
CA TYR A 66 20.75 6.08 -9.93
C TYR A 66 19.80 5.43 -8.91
N LEU A 67 20.13 5.52 -7.62
CA LEU A 67 19.26 5.02 -6.55
C LEU A 67 17.95 5.82 -6.46
N ASN A 68 18.02 7.15 -6.54
CA ASN A 68 16.80 7.99 -6.55
C ASN A 68 15.98 7.80 -7.84
N ALA A 69 16.64 7.54 -8.98
CA ALA A 69 15.94 7.17 -10.21
C ALA A 69 15.20 5.83 -10.06
N ALA A 70 15.85 4.81 -9.47
CA ALA A 70 15.22 3.52 -9.19
C ALA A 70 14.02 3.64 -8.24
N VAL A 71 14.13 4.49 -7.21
CA VAL A 71 13.03 4.81 -6.29
C VAL A 71 11.87 5.45 -7.05
N THR A 72 12.14 6.48 -7.86
CA THR A 72 11.12 7.17 -8.67
C THR A 72 10.39 6.23 -9.60
N VAL A 73 11.11 5.32 -10.28
CA VAL A 73 10.50 4.32 -11.17
C VAL A 73 9.64 3.33 -10.38
N THR A 74 10.11 2.86 -9.22
CA THR A 74 9.36 1.93 -8.35
C THR A 74 8.03 2.53 -7.91
N PHE A 75 8.04 3.79 -7.44
CA PHE A 75 6.83 4.49 -7.02
C PHE A 75 5.95 4.92 -8.19
N GLY A 76 6.53 5.28 -9.34
CA GLY A 76 5.81 5.68 -10.54
C GLY A 76 4.99 4.56 -11.18
N ILE A 77 5.43 3.30 -11.06
CA ILE A 77 4.75 2.13 -11.63
C ILE A 77 3.61 1.63 -10.71
N LEU A 78 3.52 2.06 -9.45
CA LEU A 78 2.49 1.58 -8.51
C LEU A 78 1.06 1.80 -9.01
N ALA A 79 0.80 2.92 -9.69
CA ALA A 79 -0.52 3.21 -10.26
C ALA A 79 -0.91 2.21 -11.37
N LEU A 80 0.07 1.78 -12.18
CA LEU A 80 -0.14 0.80 -13.24
C LEU A 80 -0.37 -0.60 -12.65
N LEU A 81 0.39 -0.97 -11.61
CA LEU A 81 0.23 -2.25 -10.91
C LEU A 81 -1.14 -2.35 -10.22
N SER A 82 -1.55 -1.29 -9.53
CA SER A 82 -2.87 -1.22 -8.88
C SER A 82 -4.01 -1.37 -9.90
N ARG A 83 -3.93 -0.67 -11.05
CA ARG A 83 -4.91 -0.82 -12.13
C ARG A 83 -4.94 -2.25 -12.68
N TRP A 84 -3.78 -2.86 -12.90
CA TRP A 84 -3.67 -4.20 -13.44
C TRP A 84 -4.36 -5.23 -12.54
N GLU A 85 -4.11 -5.17 -11.24
CA GLU A 85 -4.71 -6.10 -10.26
C GLU A 85 -6.24 -5.99 -10.19
N LEU A 86 -6.78 -4.77 -10.28
CA LEU A 86 -8.23 -4.54 -10.35
C LEU A 86 -8.88 -5.19 -11.59
N VAL A 87 -8.12 -5.37 -12.68
CA VAL A 87 -8.60 -5.96 -13.93
C VAL A 87 -8.39 -7.48 -13.96
N THR A 88 -7.27 -7.98 -13.45
CA THR A 88 -6.93 -9.42 -13.48
C THR A 88 -7.61 -10.25 -12.41
N ASN A 89 -8.00 -9.62 -11.30
CA ASN A 89 -8.92 -10.22 -10.34
C ASN A 89 -10.29 -9.54 -10.52
N PRO A 90 -10.99 -9.77 -11.65
CA PRO A 90 -12.36 -9.30 -11.80
C PRO A 90 -13.07 -9.91 -10.61
N PRO A 91 -13.63 -9.08 -9.72
CA PRO A 91 -13.70 -9.51 -8.34
C PRO A 91 -14.60 -10.73 -8.25
N ARG A 92 -14.56 -11.41 -7.10
CA ARG A 92 -15.47 -12.51 -6.76
C ARG A 92 -16.91 -12.34 -7.31
N LEU A 93 -17.39 -11.12 -7.59
CA LEU A 93 -18.54 -10.74 -8.43
C LEU A 93 -18.95 -11.76 -9.50
N LEU A 94 -18.03 -12.28 -10.33
CA LEU A 94 -18.38 -13.27 -11.36
C LEU A 94 -18.93 -14.58 -10.74
N ASN A 95 -18.44 -14.96 -9.56
CA ASN A 95 -18.93 -16.08 -8.76
C ASN A 95 -20.16 -15.72 -7.91
N TRP A 96 -20.61 -14.47 -7.87
CA TRP A 96 -21.83 -14.01 -7.18
C TRP A 96 -22.96 -13.63 -8.14
N ILE A 97 -22.66 -13.50 -9.45
CA ILE A 97 -23.66 -13.34 -10.53
C ILE A 97 -24.10 -14.72 -11.06
N ARG A 98 -23.34 -15.77 -10.75
CA ARG A 98 -23.70 -17.18 -10.97
C ARG A 98 -24.34 -17.80 -9.73
#